data_AF-A0A382ZE29-F1
#
_entry.id   AF-A0A382ZE29-F1
#
_cell.length_a   1.000
_cell.length_b   1.000
_cell.length_c   1.000
_cell.angle_alpha   90.00
_cell.angle_beta   90.00
_cell.angle_gamma   90.00
#
_symmetry.space_group_name_H-M   'P 1'
#
loop_
_entity.id
_entity.type
_entity.pdbx_description
1 polymer ?
#
loop_
_entity_poly.entity_id
_entity_poly.type
_entity_poly.pdbx_seq_one_letter_code
_entity_poly.pdbx_strand_id
1 'polypeptide(L)' 'MHWEIRNIKTGDIVTSEGCPGNAAEHCMILNEIKGAGTFKVVEVTDPEPGLVRMMAKALVNDV' A
#
# COMPACT_ATOMS: atom_id res chain seq x y z
N MET A 1 -9.66 -8.73 -1.46
CA MET A 1 -9.28 -7.34 -1.16
C MET A 1 -8.53 -7.38 0.16
N HIS A 2 -7.34 -6.80 0.21
CA HIS A 2 -6.57 -6.69 1.45
C HIS A 2 -6.12 -5.23 1.61
N TRP A 3 -5.86 -4.81 2.84
CA TRP A 3 -5.45 -3.45 3.14
C TRP A 3 -4.02 -3.47 3.66
N GLU A 4 -3.23 -2.50 3.26
CA GLU A 4 -1.85 -2.35 3.71
C GLU A 4 -1.69 -1.04 4.46
N ILE A 5 -0.96 -1.08 5.56
CA ILE A 5 -0.53 0.12 6.27
C ILE A 5 0.88 0.46 5.82
N ARG A 6 1.03 1.60 5.15
CA ARG A 6 2.30 2.03 4.56
C ARG A 6 2.85 3.27 5.26
N ASN A 7 4.16 3.32 5.43
CA ASN A 7 4.86 4.52 5.84
C ASN A 7 4.82 5.54 4.71
N ILE A 8 4.35 6.77 4.98
CA ILE A 8 4.18 7.80 3.95
C ILE A 8 5.54 8.32 3.45
N LYS A 9 6.56 8.34 4.31
CA LYS A 9 7.89 8.87 3.97
C LYS A 9 8.70 7.90 3.12
N THR A 10 8.69 6.62 3.49
CA THR A 10 9.54 5.61 2.85
C THR A 10 8.79 4.77 1.82
N GLY A 11 7.46 4.70 1.92
CA GLY A 11 6.63 3.83 1.08
C GLY A 11 6.56 2.38 1.55
N ASP A 12 7.30 2.01 2.61
CA ASP A 12 7.36 0.64 3.11
C ASP A 12 6.01 0.16 3.68
N ILE A 13 5.70 -1.10 3.42
CA ILE A 13 4.57 -1.80 4.04
C ILE A 13 5.00 -2.22 5.45
N VAL A 14 4.27 -1.74 6.46
CA VAL A 14 4.52 -2.05 7.87
C VAL A 14 3.74 -3.28 8.28
N THR A 15 2.50 -3.38 7.82
CA THR A 15 1.61 -4.52 8.06
C THR A 15 0.49 -4.54 7.03
N SER A 16 -0.22 -5.66 6.95
CA SER A 16 -1.38 -5.88 6.08
C SER A 16 -2.51 -6.52 6.86
N GLU A 17 -3.75 -6.07 6.61
CA GLU A 17 -4.96 -6.53 7.27
C GLU A 17 -6.00 -6.97 6.24
N GLY A 18 -6.79 -7.98 6.59
CA GLY A 18 -7.90 -8.48 5.78
C GLY A 18 -9.24 -7.79 6.04
N CYS A 19 -9.28 -6.77 6.92
CA CYS A 19 -10.47 -6.03 7.29
C CYS A 19 -10.16 -4.52 7.32
N PRO A 20 -11.01 -3.66 6.73
CA PRO A 20 -10.75 -2.22 6.68
C PRO A 20 -10.80 -1.58 8.08
N GLY A 21 -11.65 -2.10 8.97
CA GLY A 21 -11.74 -1.63 10.36
C GLY A 21 -10.46 -1.89 11.14
N ASN A 22 -9.90 -3.10 11.03
CA ASN A 22 -8.64 -3.45 11.68
C ASN A 22 -7.48 -2.63 11.11
N ALA A 23 -7.43 -2.46 9.78
CA ALA A 23 -6.41 -1.65 9.13
C ALA A 23 -6.45 -0.20 9.62
N ALA A 24 -7.65 0.38 9.79
CA ALA A 24 -7.82 1.72 10.32
C ALA A 24 -7.35 1.82 11.78
N GLU A 25 -7.73 0.87 12.65
CA GLU A 25 -7.34 0.84 14.06
C GLU A 25 -5.81 0.72 14.22
N HIS A 26 -5.18 -0.23 13.54
CA HIS A 26 -3.73 -0.39 13.54
C HIS A 26 -3.02 0.88 13.03
N CYS A 27 -3.54 1.53 11.99
CA CYS A 27 -2.99 2.79 11.48
C CYS A 27 -3.07 3.92 12.53
N MET A 28 -4.17 4.01 13.28
CA MET A 28 -4.32 4.99 14.36
C MET A 28 -3.29 4.75 15.47
N ILE A 29 -3.15 3.52 15.94
CA ILE A 29 -2.18 3.14 16.98
C ILE A 29 -0.74 3.46 16.53
N LEU A 30 -0.39 3.09 15.29
CA LEU A 30 0.93 3.37 14.74
C LEU A 30 1.22 4.87 14.63
N ASN A 31 0.23 5.66 14.24
CA ASN A 31 0.32 7.12 14.19
C ASN A 31 0.40 7.75 15.58
N GLU A 32 -0.24 7.19 16.61
CA GLU A 32 -0.09 7.65 17.99
C GLU A 32 1.35 7.43 18.50
N ILE A 33 1.95 6.28 18.17
CA ILE A 33 3.30 5.91 18.64
C ILE A 33 4.41 6.66 17.89
N LYS A 34 4.28 6.82 16.56
CA LYS A 34 5.36 7.38 15.71
C LYS A 34 5.13 8.83 15.29
N GLY A 35 3.94 9.37 15.53
CA GLY A 35 3.55 10.72 15.15
C GLY A 35 2.40 10.71 14.13
N ALA A 36 1.44 11.60 14.34
CA ALA A 36 0.23 11.69 13.53
C ALA A 36 0.56 11.88 12.04
N GLY A 37 -0.09 11.09 11.18
CA GLY A 37 0.10 11.15 9.73
C GLY A 37 1.42 10.55 9.23
N THR A 38 2.12 9.72 10.02
CA THR A 38 3.29 8.95 9.56
C THR A 38 2.88 7.78 8.67
N PHE A 39 1.71 7.20 8.91
CA PHE A 39 1.20 6.03 8.21
C PHE A 39 -0.16 6.30 7.57
N LYS A 40 -0.42 5.58 6.48
CA LYS A 40 -1.72 5.57 5.79
C LYS A 40 -2.16 4.14 5.48
N VAL A 41 -3.47 3.93 5.44
CA VAL A 41 -4.08 2.70 4.94
C VAL A 41 -4.25 2.81 3.43
N VAL A 42 -3.89 1.77 2.70
CA VAL A 42 -4.04 1.64 1.25
C VAL A 42 -4.84 0.37 0.99
N GLU A 43 -5.91 0.47 0.22
CA GLU A 43 -6.62 -0.70 -0.29
C GLU A 43 -5.82 -1.31 -1.45
N VAL A 44 -5.56 -2.60 -1.35
CA VAL A 44 -4.90 -3.38 -2.39
C VAL A 44 -5.89 -4.39 -2.96
N THR A 45 -6.17 -4.17 -4.23
CA THR A 45 -6.76 -5.17 -5.12
C THR A 45 -5.59 -5.89 -5.76
N ASP A 46 -5.39 -7.17 -5.46
CA ASP A 46 -4.46 -8.01 -6.21
C ASP A 46 -4.75 -7.82 -7.70
N PRO A 47 -3.81 -7.26 -8.49
CA PRO A 47 -4.00 -7.22 -9.91
C PRO A 47 -4.03 -8.67 -10.38
N GLU A 48 -5.09 -9.04 -11.08
CA GLU A 48 -5.13 -10.29 -11.82
C GLU A 48 -3.80 -10.47 -12.57
N PRO A 49 -3.18 -11.65 -12.57
CA PRO A 49 -1.82 -11.88 -13.08
C PRO A 49 -1.59 -11.57 -14.58
N GLY A 50 -2.56 -10.96 -15.27
CA GLY A 50 -2.49 -10.54 -16.67
C GLY A 50 -2.17 -9.05 -16.92
N LEU A 51 -2.40 -8.12 -15.98
CA LEU A 51 -2.39 -6.69 -16.32
C LEU A 51 -1.04 -5.98 -16.12
N VAL A 52 -0.19 -6.45 -15.20
CA VAL A 52 1.09 -5.78 -14.88
C VAL A 52 2.18 -6.04 -15.93
N ARG A 53 2.03 -7.08 -16.77
CA ARG A 53 3.05 -7.40 -17.79
C ARG A 53 3.01 -6.49 -19.02
N MET A 54 1.94 -5.71 -19.22
CA MET A 54 1.82 -4.83 -20.40
C MET A 54 2.45 -3.44 -20.21
N MET A 55 2.54 -2.91 -18.98
CA MET A 55 3.06 -1.56 -18.77
C MET A 55 4.59 -1.48 -18.66
N ALA A 56 5.28 -2.59 -18.43
CA ALA A 56 6.75 -2.62 -18.35
C ALA A 56 7.45 -2.74 -19.72
N LYS A 57 6.71 -2.92 -20.84
CA LYS A 57 7.29 -3.11 -22.17
C LYS A 57 7.15 -1.90 -23.12
N ALA A 58 6.63 -0.76 -22.66
CA ALA A 58 6.36 0.39 -23.55
C ALA A 58 7.26 1.63 -23.34
N LEU A 59 8.35 1.55 -22.55
CA LEU A 59 9.26 2.71 -22.34
C LEU A 59 10.75 2.40 -22.58
N VAL A 60 11.08 1.34 -23.31
CA VAL A 60 12.41 1.16 -23.90
C VAL A 60 12.24 0.97 -25.40
N ASN A 61 12.83 1.91 -26.14
CA ASN A 61 12.94 2.05 -27.59
C ASN A 61 11.73 2.64 -28.31
N ASP A 62 11.86 3.90 -28.69
CA ASP A 62 12.02 4.24 -30.11
C ASP A 62 12.88 5.52 -30.24
N VAL A 63 14.04 5.35 -30.90
CA VAL A 63 15.00 6.30 -31.54
C VAL A 63 15.26 7.68 -30.95
#